data_AF-A0A3B8NJE4-F1
#
_entry.id   AF-A0A3B8NJE4-F1
#
_cell.length_a   1.000
_cell.length_b   1.000
_cell.length_c   1.000
_cell.angle_alpha   90.00
_cell.angle_beta   90.00
_cell.angle_gamma   90.00
#
_symmetry.space_group_name_H-M   'P 1'
#
loop_
_entity.id
_entity.type
_entity.pdbx_description
1 polymer ?
#
loop_
_entity_poly.entity_id
_entity_poly.type
_entity_poly.pdbx_seq_one_letter_code
_entity_poly.pdbx_strand_id
1 'polypeptide(L)'
;MALELENKVRSIAKDLGFDECRFSLAKEASHANQFQDWLDEGKNGDMKWMERSPERRKDPRHLLKEAKTVIVLAINYYPSRSDPRSSDKLG
;
A
#
# COMPACT_ATOMS: atom_id res chain seq x y z
N MET A 1 -19.52 0.88 18.05
CA MET A 1 -19.29 -0.43 17.41
C MET A 1 -18.20 -0.36 16.34
N ALA A 2 -18.35 0.39 15.23
CA ALA A 2 -17.30 0.47 14.19
C ALA A 2 -15.94 1.03 14.71
N LEU A 3 -15.99 2.14 15.46
CA LEU A 3 -14.78 2.75 16.05
C LEU A 3 -14.05 1.82 17.04
N GLU A 4 -14.79 1.00 17.77
CA GLU A 4 -14.24 0.02 18.70
C GLU A 4 -13.46 -1.08 17.96
N LEU A 5 -14.02 -1.57 16.84
CA LEU A 5 -13.35 -2.54 15.99
C LEU A 5 -12.09 -1.95 15.35
N GLU A 6 -12.14 -0.71 14.84
CA GLU A 6 -10.97 -0.03 14.30
C GLU A 6 -9.85 0.09 15.34
N ASN A 7 -10.20 0.48 16.57
CA ASN A 7 -9.23 0.59 17.66
C ASN A 7 -8.61 -0.76 18.03
N LYS A 8 -9.42 -1.83 18.05
CA LYS A 8 -8.90 -3.19 18.28
C LYS A 8 -7.92 -3.63 17.20
N VAL A 9 -8.24 -3.36 15.92
CA VAL A 9 -7.33 -3.65 14.80
C VAL A 9 -6.05 -2.82 14.91
N ARG A 10 -6.13 -1.54 15.26
CA ARG A 10 -4.94 -0.70 15.49
C ARG A 10 -4.06 -1.25 16.62
N SER A 11 -4.65 -1.73 17.71
CA SER A 11 -3.92 -2.37 18.80
C SER A 11 -3.17 -3.60 18.32
N ILE A 12 -3.86 -4.52 17.63
CA ILE A 12 -3.26 -5.73 17.08
C ILE A 12 -2.11 -5.39 16.11
N ALA A 13 -2.31 -4.41 15.22
CA ALA A 13 -1.28 -3.97 14.28
C ALA A 13 -0.03 -3.45 15.02
N LYS A 14 -0.22 -2.64 16.05
CA LYS A 14 0.88 -2.14 16.88
C LYS A 14 1.60 -3.27 17.61
N ASP A 15 0.88 -4.22 18.19
CA ASP A 15 1.43 -5.37 18.89
C ASP A 15 2.24 -6.29 17.96
N LEU A 16 1.86 -6.35 16.68
CA LEU A 16 2.59 -7.05 15.62
C LEU A 16 3.81 -6.26 15.08
N GLY A 17 4.04 -5.04 15.56
CA GLY A 17 5.21 -4.22 15.19
C GLY A 17 5.01 -3.30 13.98
N PHE A 18 3.78 -3.04 13.55
CA PHE A 18 3.52 -2.00 12.55
C PHE A 18 3.51 -0.61 13.19
N ASP A 19 4.15 0.36 12.55
CA ASP A 19 4.22 1.75 13.03
C ASP A 19 2.89 2.49 12.83
N GLU A 20 2.18 2.18 11.75
CA GLU A 20 0.92 2.84 11.38
C GLU A 20 -0.12 1.83 10.88
N CYS A 21 -1.38 2.11 11.19
CA CYS A 21 -2.55 1.36 10.73
C CYS A 21 -3.67 2.33 10.36
N ARG A 22 -4.15 2.28 9.11
CA ARG A 22 -5.18 3.17 8.57
C ARG A 22 -6.25 2.37 7.84
N PHE A 23 -7.40 3.00 7.60
CA PHE A 23 -8.55 2.39 6.93
C PHE A 23 -8.96 3.26 5.76
N SER A 24 -9.34 2.62 4.66
CA SER A 24 -9.93 3.27 3.48
C SER A 24 -11.13 2.46 2.99
N LEU A 25 -12.06 3.10 2.30
CA LEU A 25 -13.16 2.38 1.64
C LEU A 25 -12.60 1.55 0.48
N ALA A 26 -13.11 0.33 0.32
CA ALA A 26 -12.85 -0.50 -0.86
C ALA A 26 -13.63 0.06 -2.05
N LYS A 27 -12.95 0.85 -2.87
CA LYS A 27 -13.48 1.45 -4.09
C LYS A 27 -12.37 1.59 -5.13
N GLU A 28 -12.77 1.87 -6.36
CA GLU A 28 -11.83 2.22 -7.41
C GLU A 28 -10.95 3.40 -7.00
N ALA A 29 -9.65 3.26 -7.26
CA ALA A 29 -8.65 4.26 -6.95
C ALA A 29 -8.91 5.55 -7.76
N SER A 30 -8.75 6.71 -7.12
CA SER A 30 -8.96 8.01 -7.79
C SER A 30 -8.04 8.23 -9.00
N HIS A 31 -6.91 7.52 -9.05
CA HIS A 31 -5.89 7.57 -10.09
C HIS A 31 -5.97 6.36 -11.06
N ALA A 32 -7.08 5.62 -11.07
CA ALA A 32 -7.26 4.44 -11.92
C ALA A 32 -7.04 4.73 -13.42
N ASN A 33 -7.52 5.87 -13.91
CA ASN A 33 -7.32 6.29 -15.31
C ASN A 33 -5.86 6.65 -15.58
N GLN A 34 -5.22 7.40 -14.67
CA GLN A 34 -3.80 7.76 -14.80
C GLN A 34 -2.90 6.52 -14.83
N PHE A 35 -3.26 5.48 -14.07
CA PHE A 35 -2.59 4.19 -14.12
C PHE A 35 -2.77 3.49 -15.46
N GLN A 36 -3.97 3.55 -16.04
CA GLN A 36 -4.22 3.01 -17.38
C GLN A 36 -3.43 3.75 -18.46
N ASP A 37 -3.46 5.08 -18.47
CA ASP A 37 -2.71 5.90 -19.41
C ASP A 37 -1.20 5.61 -19.31
N TRP A 38 -0.69 5.47 -18.08
CA TRP A 38 0.70 5.13 -17.82
C TRP A 38 1.11 3.75 -18.38
N LEU A 39 0.20 2.76 -18.32
CA LEU A 39 0.43 1.44 -18.93
C LEU A 39 0.38 1.52 -20.46
N ASP A 40 -0.60 2.24 -21.02
CA ASP A 40 -0.81 2.35 -22.47
C ASP A 40 0.36 3.09 -23.14
N GLU A 41 0.99 4.03 -22.42
CA GLU A 41 2.22 4.72 -22.84
C GLU A 41 3.52 3.89 -22.64
N GLY A 42 3.42 2.66 -22.13
CA GLY A 42 4.58 1.78 -21.94
C GLY A 42 5.56 2.26 -20.85
N LYS A 43 5.11 3.10 -19.92
CA LYS A 43 5.97 3.67 -18.86
C LYS A 43 6.37 2.66 -17.78
N ASN A 44 5.89 1.42 -17.86
CA ASN A 44 6.27 0.31 -16.98
C ASN A 44 7.64 -0.32 -17.31
N GLY A 45 8.27 0.04 -18.43
CA GLY A 45 9.58 -0.50 -18.83
C GLY A 45 9.55 -2.03 -18.88
N ASP A 46 10.50 -2.68 -18.18
CA ASP A 46 10.59 -4.14 -18.13
C ASP A 46 9.58 -4.80 -17.16
N MET A 47 8.79 -4.01 -16.43
CA MET A 47 7.79 -4.51 -15.48
C MET A 47 6.51 -5.01 -16.18
N LYS A 48 6.63 -5.97 -17.08
CA LYS A 48 5.49 -6.57 -17.82
C LYS A 48 4.43 -7.20 -16.92
N TRP A 49 4.77 -7.53 -15.68
CA TRP A 49 3.80 -8.00 -14.68
C TRP A 49 2.82 -6.91 -14.21
N MET A 50 3.11 -5.62 -14.44
CA MET A 50 2.20 -4.51 -14.14
C MET A 50 0.97 -4.52 -15.04
N GLU A 51 1.11 -5.01 -16.28
CA GLU A 51 0.03 -5.18 -17.26
C GLU A 51 -0.88 -6.38 -16.92
N ARG A 52 -0.48 -7.23 -15.97
CA ARG A 52 -1.30 -8.39 -15.57
C ARG A 52 -2.43 -7.93 -14.65
N SER A 53 -3.67 -8.15 -15.10
CA SER A 53 -4.90 -7.85 -14.37
C SER A 53 -4.97 -6.41 -13.82
N PRO A 54 -4.88 -5.37 -14.67
CA PRO A 54 -4.89 -3.98 -14.24
C PRO A 54 -6.16 -3.61 -13.47
N GLU A 55 -7.30 -4.22 -13.79
CA GLU A 55 -8.56 -4.05 -13.07
C GLU A 55 -8.42 -4.38 -11.58
N ARG A 56 -7.71 -5.46 -11.22
CA ARG A 56 -7.48 -5.84 -9.81
C ARG A 56 -6.63 -4.83 -9.04
N ARG A 57 -5.80 -4.04 -9.75
CA ARG A 57 -4.98 -2.97 -9.18
C ARG A 57 -5.75 -1.67 -9.01
N LYS A 58 -6.68 -1.41 -9.92
CA LYS A 58 -7.52 -0.21 -9.92
C LYS A 58 -8.61 -0.28 -8.86
N ASP A 59 -9.16 -1.46 -8.60
CA ASP A 59 -10.24 -1.63 -7.63
C ASP A 59 -10.14 -2.95 -6.84
N PRO A 60 -9.99 -2.90 -5.50
CA PRO A 60 -9.89 -4.09 -4.66
C PRO A 60 -11.13 -4.98 -4.72
N ARG A 61 -12.28 -4.48 -5.17
CA ARG A 61 -13.51 -5.27 -5.31
C ARG A 61 -13.44 -6.31 -6.43
N HIS A 62 -12.48 -6.20 -7.36
CA HIS A 62 -12.18 -7.26 -8.32
C HIS A 62 -11.43 -8.44 -7.70
N LEU A 63 -10.82 -8.26 -6.51
CA LEU A 63 -10.21 -9.34 -5.74
C LEU A 63 -11.23 -10.05 -4.84
N LEU A 64 -12.04 -9.25 -4.16
CA LEU A 64 -13.05 -9.72 -3.21
C LEU A 64 -14.29 -8.85 -3.38
N LYS A 65 -15.34 -9.39 -3.99
CA LYS A 65 -16.51 -8.65 -4.45
C LYS A 65 -17.23 -7.91 -3.32
N GLU A 66 -17.25 -8.50 -2.14
CA GLU A 66 -17.89 -8.00 -0.93
C GLU A 66 -16.98 -7.09 -0.08
N ALA A 67 -15.76 -6.80 -0.52
CA ALA A 67 -14.85 -5.92 0.21
C ALA A 67 -15.48 -4.52 0.41
N LYS A 68 -15.46 -4.04 1.65
CA LYS A 68 -15.97 -2.71 2.03
C LYS A 68 -14.88 -1.78 2.53
N THR A 69 -13.85 -2.33 3.15
CA THR A 69 -12.77 -1.58 3.78
C THR A 69 -11.43 -2.24 3.48
N VAL A 70 -10.43 -1.43 3.20
CA VAL A 70 -9.02 -1.83 3.08
C VAL A 70 -8.29 -1.37 4.34
N ILE A 71 -7.57 -2.29 4.98
CA ILE A 71 -6.67 -1.98 6.10
C ILE A 71 -5.28 -1.75 5.51
N VAL A 72 -4.70 -0.59 5.78
CA VAL A 72 -3.37 -0.20 5.28
C VAL A 72 -2.43 -0.16 6.47
N LEU A 73 -1.34 -0.92 6.38
CA LEU A 73 -0.30 -1.00 7.39
C LEU A 73 0.99 -0.42 6.83
N ALA A 74 1.77 0.27 7.67
CA ALA A 74 3.07 0.80 7.26
C ALA A 74 4.13 0.56 8.34
N ILE A 75 5.37 0.43 7.87
CA ILE A 75 6.58 0.31 8.69
C ILE A 75 7.55 1.38 8.22
N ASN A 76 8.11 2.15 9.16
CA ASN A 76 9.22 3.04 8.92
C ASN A 76 10.51 2.21 8.79
N TYR A 77 10.95 2.02 7.55
CA TYR A 77 12.17 1.28 7.25
C TYR A 77 13.44 2.14 7.32
N TYR A 78 13.39 3.36 7.89
CA TYR A 78 14.58 4.19 8.03
C TYR A 78 15.64 3.43 8.85
N PRO A 79 16.86 3.26 8.31
CA PRO A 79 17.92 2.59 9.04
C PRO A 79 18.26 3.43 10.26
N SER A 80 18.04 2.90 11.47
CA SER A 80 18.54 3.52 12.69
C SER A 80 20.05 3.70 12.57
N ARG A 81 20.60 4.77 13.19
CA ARG A 81 21.97 5.31 13.08
C ARG A 81 23.13 4.36 13.45
N SER A 82 22.86 3.07 13.52
CA SER A 82 23.79 1.95 13.69
C SER A 82 23.84 1.08 12.43
N ASP A 83 23.67 1.65 11.23
CA ASP A 83 24.12 1.00 10.01
C ASP A 83 25.62 1.26 9.87
N PRO A 84 26.50 0.26 10.03
CA PRO A 84 27.94 0.44 9.82
C PRO A 84 28.29 0.84 8.37
N ARG A 85 27.33 0.83 7.43
CA ARG A 85 27.47 1.36 6.07
C ARG A 85 27.10 2.84 5.95
N SER A 86 26.59 3.48 7.01
CA SER A 86 26.30 4.92 7.01
C SER A 86 27.55 5.78 7.24
N SER A 87 28.75 5.26 6.93
CA SER A 87 29.97 6.04 6.98
C SER A 87 29.85 7.22 6.01
N ASP A 88 29.81 8.43 6.58
CA ASP A 88 30.17 9.70 5.95
C ASP A 88 31.05 9.51 4.72
N LYS A 89 30.45 9.60 3.52
CA LYS A 89 31.10 10.07 2.29
C LYS A 89 30.04 10.56 1.30
N LEU A 90 29.56 11.77 1.54
CA LEU A 90 29.22 12.69 0.45
C LEU A 90 30.14 13.88 0.64
N GLY A 91 31.13 13.98 -0.25
CA GLY A 91 32.04 15.12 -0.34
C GLY A 91 31.38 16.32 -1.01
#